data_AF-A0A1Q7UG00-F1
#
_entry.id   AF-A0A1Q7UG00-F1
#
_cell.length_a   1.000
_cell.length_b   1.000
_cell.length_c   1.000
_cell.angle_alpha   90.00
_cell.angle_beta   90.00
_cell.angle_gamma   90.00
#
_symmetry.space_group_name_H-M   'P 1'
#
loop_
_entity.id
_entity.type
_entity.pdbx_description
1 polymer ?
#
loop_
_entity_poly.entity_id
_entity_poly.type
_entity_poly.pdbx_seq_one_letter_code
_entity_poly.pdbx_strand_id
1 'polypeptide(L)' 'MNLIATTGFLVADNRGRLVGKVECPMYGTLPDVPDALAVKSGFLSRHRRLVPADTIAEVDPASRVVGLRVAREAIRRFL' A
#
# COMPACT_ATOMS: atom_id res chain seq x y z
N MET A 1 -13.25 -3.78 2.93
CA MET A 1 -11.83 -3.91 3.31
C MET A 1 -11.43 -2.67 4.10
N ASN A 2 -10.79 -2.81 5.26
CA ASN A 2 -10.45 -1.66 6.13
C ASN A 2 -9.02 -1.19 5.86
N LEU A 3 -8.86 -0.02 5.24
CA LEU A 3 -7.54 0.59 4.96
C LEU A 3 -7.06 1.52 6.09
N ILE A 4 -7.96 2.03 6.93
CA ILE A 4 -7.64 3.01 7.98
C ILE A 4 -6.72 2.38 9.04
N ALA A 5 -6.93 1.10 9.35
CA ALA A 5 -6.14 0.36 10.32
C ALA A 5 -4.86 -0.29 9.75
N THR A 6 -4.47 0.04 8.51
CA THR A 6 -3.32 -0.61 7.83
C THR A 6 -2.00 0.12 8.03
N THR A 7 -1.98 1.24 8.74
CA THR A 7 -0.75 1.98 9.03
C THR A 7 0.31 1.05 9.67
N GLY A 8 1.49 1.05 9.06
CA GLY A 8 2.60 0.20 9.45
C GLY A 8 2.55 -1.24 8.96
N PHE A 9 1.55 -1.64 8.17
CA PHE A 9 1.54 -2.94 7.51
C PHE A 9 2.59 -2.99 6.40
N LEU A 10 3.09 -4.20 6.11
CA LEU A 10 3.94 -4.41 4.94
C LEU A 10 3.08 -4.55 3.69
N VAL A 11 3.59 -4.08 2.56
CA VAL A 11 2.91 -4.24 1.26
C VAL A 11 3.74 -5.18 0.41
N ALA A 12 3.13 -6.28 -0.04
CA ALA A 12 3.74 -7.29 -0.90
C ALA A 12 3.04 -7.34 -2.25
N ASP A 13 3.81 -7.48 -3.33
CA ASP A 13 3.23 -7.64 -4.67
C ASP A 13 2.71 -9.05 -4.92
N ASN A 14 2.07 -9.26 -6.07
CA ASN A 14 1.52 -10.57 -6.47
C ASN A 14 2.56 -11.69 -6.66
N ARG A 15 3.86 -11.39 -6.51
CA ARG A 15 4.98 -12.34 -6.53
C ARG A 15 5.60 -12.52 -5.15
N GLY A 16 4.97 -11.99 -4.10
CA GLY A 16 5.48 -12.02 -2.73
C GLY A 16 6.67 -11.09 -2.47
N ARG A 17 6.99 -10.17 -3.39
CA ARG A 17 8.11 -9.23 -3.20
C ARG A 17 7.65 -8.02 -2.41
N LEU A 18 8.48 -7.59 -1.47
CA LEU A 18 8.18 -6.41 -0.67
C LEU A 18 8.21 -5.13 -1.53
N VAL A 19 7.11 -4.37 -1.45
CA VAL A 19 6.95 -3.02 -2.02
C VAL A 19 7.40 -1.96 -1.02
N GLY A 20 7.03 -2.14 0.25
CA GLY A 20 7.36 -1.21 1.32
C GLY A 20 6.45 -1.34 2.53
N LYS A 21 6.38 -0.29 3.35
CA LYS A 21 5.53 -0.20 4.53
C LYS A 21 4.50 0.92 4.37
N VAL A 22 3.27 0.67 4.77
CA VAL A 22 2.18 1.68 4.76
C VAL A 22 2.53 2.78 5.76
N GLU A 23 2.60 4.02 5.28
CA GLU A 23 2.72 5.21 6.13
C GLU A 23 1.35 5.74 6.54
N CYS A 24 0.43 5.90 5.59
CA CYS A 24 -0.93 6.37 5.85
C CYS A 24 -1.91 6.00 4.73
N PRO A 25 -3.22 5.93 5.04
CA PRO A 25 -4.27 5.94 4.03
C PRO A 25 -4.35 7.31 3.34
N MET A 26 -4.69 7.28 2.04
CA MET A 26 -4.84 8.45 1.19
C MET A 26 -6.28 8.53 0.68
N TYR A 27 -6.78 9.76 0.55
CA TYR A 27 -8.17 10.10 0.23
C TYR A 27 -8.19 10.98 -1.02
N GLY A 28 -7.96 10.38 -2.20
CA GLY A 28 -7.86 11.09 -3.47
C GLY A 28 -9.21 11.47 -4.08
N THR A 29 -10.23 10.63 -3.89
CA THR A 29 -11.54 10.76 -4.56
C THR A 29 -12.64 11.21 -3.61
N LEU A 30 -12.67 10.68 -2.38
CA LEU A 30 -13.69 10.99 -1.37
C LEU A 30 -13.02 11.34 -0.03
N PRO A 31 -13.53 12.32 0.72
CA PRO A 31 -12.89 12.80 1.94
C PRO A 31 -12.85 11.76 3.07
N ASP A 32 -13.85 10.88 3.14
CA ASP A 32 -14.01 9.92 4.24
C ASP A 32 -13.70 8.47 3.83
N VAL A 33 -13.45 8.21 2.55
CA VAL A 33 -13.18 6.87 2.03
C VAL A 33 -11.78 6.82 1.44
N PRO A 34 -10.84 6.10 2.08
CA PRO A 34 -9.49 5.98 1.55
C PRO A 34 -9.52 5.15 0.26
N ASP A 35 -8.95 5.68 -0.80
CA ASP A 35 -8.88 5.07 -2.12
C ASP A 35 -7.46 4.66 -2.51
N ALA A 36 -6.47 5.00 -1.68
CA ALA A 36 -5.08 4.59 -1.85
C ALA A 36 -4.33 4.49 -0.51
N LEU A 37 -3.14 3.91 -0.56
CA LEU A 37 -2.17 3.87 0.53
C LEU A 37 -0.87 4.56 0.10
N ALA A 38 -0.33 5.41 0.96
CA ALA A 38 1.04 5.90 0.82
C ALA A 38 2.00 4.86 1.40
N VAL A 39 2.92 4.37 0.58
CA VAL A 39 3.85 3.30 0.94
C VAL A 39 5.29 3.80 0.84
N LYS A 40 6.04 3.72 1.93
CA LYS A 40 7.47 4.04 1.96
C LYS A 40 8.30 2.83 1.56
N SER A 41 9.14 3.01 0.54
CA SER A 41 10.00 1.97 -0.02
C SER A 41 11.29 1.81 0.81
N GLY A 42 11.32 0.91 1.80
CA GLY A 42 12.55 0.61 2.56
C GLY A 42 13.03 1.75 3.48
N PHE A 43 14.05 1.47 4.29
CA PHE A 43 14.51 2.38 5.35
C PHE A 43 15.30 3.60 4.85
N LEU A 44 16.01 3.45 3.73
CA LEU A 44 16.90 4.46 3.17
C LEU A 44 16.30 5.23 1.97
N SER A 45 15.17 4.79 1.42
CA SER A 45 14.55 5.52 0.32
C SER A 45 13.70 6.67 0.84
N ARG A 46 13.87 7.83 0.23
CA ARG A 46 12.95 8.96 0.36
C ARG A 46 11.72 8.84 -0.54
N HIS A 47 11.70 7.84 -1.44
CA HIS A 47 10.63 7.67 -2.40
C HIS A 47 9.41 6.99 -1.77
N ARG A 48 8.26 7.60 -2.01
CA ARG A 48 6.95 7.02 -1.68
C ARG A 48 6.33 6.44 -2.94
N ARG A 49 5.43 5.48 -2.73
CA ARG A 49 4.60 4.89 -3.78
C ARG A 49 3.16 5.06 -3.37
N LEU A 50 2.31 5.39 -4.34
CA LEU A 50 0.87 5.43 -4.14
C LEU A 50 0.31 4.09 -4.61
N VAL A 51 -0.26 3.33 -3.68
CA VAL A 51 -0.91 2.04 -3.96
C VAL A 51 -2.42 2.27 -3.97
N PRO A 52 -3.09 2.25 -5.13
CA PRO A 52 -4.53 2.46 -5.17
C PRO A 52 -5.28 1.20 -4.70
N ALA A 53 -6.47 1.40 -4.10
CA ALA A 53 -7.23 0.36 -3.43
C ALA A 53 -7.70 -0.77 -4.37
N ASP A 54 -7.93 -0.45 -5.63
CA ASP A 54 -8.28 -1.40 -6.70
C ASP A 54 -7.17 -2.41 -6.99
N THR A 55 -5.91 -2.05 -6.72
CA THR A 55 -4.75 -2.94 -6.89
C THR A 55 -4.59 -3.92 -5.73
N ILE A 56 -5.34 -3.75 -4.63
CA ILE A 56 -5.18 -4.57 -3.44
C ILE A 56 -6.01 -5.86 -3.57
N ALA A 57 -5.36 -6.99 -3.33
CA ALA A 57 -5.98 -8.31 -3.34
C ALA A 57 -6.60 -8.62 -1.98
N GLU A 58 -5.83 -8.37 -0.92
CA GLU A 58 -6.17 -8.75 0.45
C GLU A 58 -5.46 -7.89 1.50
N VAL A 59 -6.05 -7.84 2.70
CA VAL A 59 -5.38 -7.39 3.93
C VAL A 59 -5.41 -8.55 4.89
N ASP A 60 -4.24 -9.03 5.28
CA ASP A 60 -4.09 -9.97 6.37
C ASP A 60 -3.71 -9.21 7.66
N PRO A 61 -4.65 -9.04 8.61
CA PRO A 61 -4.37 -8.39 9.87
C PRO A 61 -3.50 -9.24 10.82
N ALA A 62 -3.46 -10.57 10.65
CA ALA A 62 -2.68 -11.45 11.52
C ALA A 62 -1.18 -11.31 11.24
N SER A 63 -0.77 -11.33 9.97
CA SER A 63 0.61 -11.09 9.55
C SER A 63 0.96 -9.61 9.36
N ARG A 64 -0.05 -8.73 9.39
CA ARG A 64 0.08 -7.28 9.08
C ARG A 64 0.62 -7.04 7.68
N VAL A 65 0.09 -7.77 6.70
CA VAL A 65 0.48 -7.69 5.29
C VAL A 65 -0.71 -7.26 4.42
N VAL A 66 -0.45 -6.37 3.49
CA VAL A 66 -1.35 -5.98 2.40
C VAL A 66 -0.81 -6.61 1.12
N GLY A 67 -1.57 -7.55 0.54
CA GLY A 67 -1.20 -8.24 -0.69
C GLY A 67 -1.77 -7.54 -1.92
N LEU A 68 -0.95 -7.30 -2.94
CA LEU A 68 -1.39 -6.67 -4.19
C LEU A 68 -1.72 -7.71 -5.26
N ARG A 69 -2.67 -7.37 -6.15
CA ARG A 69 -3.03 -8.14 -7.35
C ARG A 69 -2.00 -7.96 -8.48
N VAL A 70 -1.23 -6.88 -8.43
CA VAL A 70 -0.28 -6.46 -9.47
C VAL A 70 1.16 -6.57 -8.98
N ALA A 71 2.09 -6.57 -9.95
CA ALA A 71 3.52 -6.50 -9.65
C ALA A 71 3.90 -5.08 -9.19
N ARG A 72 4.91 -4.95 -8.32
CA ARG A 72 5.36 -3.67 -7.76
C ARG A 72 5.77 -2.62 -8.79
N GLU A 73 6.14 -3.05 -10.00
CA GLU A 73 6.54 -2.18 -11.12
C GLU A 73 5.35 -1.44 -11.75
N ALA A 74 4.13 -1.96 -11.60
CA ALA A 74 2.90 -1.29 -12.03
C ALA A 74 2.48 -0.17 -11.05
N ILE A 75 3.01 -0.17 -9.83
CA ILE A 75 2.71 0.84 -8.81
C ILE A 75 3.49 2.12 -9.12
N ARG A 76 2.75 3.22 -9.30
CA ARG A 76 3.33 4.53 -9.59
C ARG A 76 4.16 5.03 -8.41
N ARG A 77 5.34 5.57 -8.70
CA ARG A 77 6.09 6.37 -7.73
C ARG A 77 5.35 7.68 -7.50
N PHE A 78 5.31 8.09 -6.24
CA PHE A 78 4.70 9.35 -5.83
C PHE A 78 5.77 10.14 -5.09
N LEU A 79 6.26 11.19 -5.75
CA LEU A 79 7.31 12.13 -5.29
C LEU A 79 8.70 11.51 -5.06
#